data_AF-A0A5M9J5I9-F1
#
_entry.id   AF-A0A5M9J5I9-F1
#
_cell.length_a   1.000
_cell.length_b   1.000
_cell.length_c   1.000
_cell.angle_alpha   90.00
_cell.angle_beta   90.00
_cell.angle_gamma   90.00
#
_symmetry.space_group_name_H-M   'P 1'
#
loop_
_entity.id
_entity.type
_entity.pdbx_description
1 polymer ?
#
loop_
_entity_poly.entity_id
_entity_poly.type
_entity_poly.pdbx_seq_one_letter_code
_entity_poly.pdbx_strand_id
1 'polypeptide(L)' 'MSPHILIDEALDTLTHPDSPDGSQHIVLNMITNMLTGNVITTEEFNHYCQRLLKITRQRKEAA' A
#
# COMPACT_ATOMS: atom_id res chain seq x y z
N MET A 1 2.29 -1.47 17.40
CA MET A 1 2.61 -0.51 16.32
C MET A 1 1.30 -0.05 15.72
N SER A 2 1.13 1.24 15.40
CA SER A 2 -0.13 1.74 14.82
C SER A 2 -0.35 1.13 13.43
N PRO A 3 -1.58 0.71 13.06
CA PRO A 3 -1.87 0.17 11.73
C PRO A 3 -1.50 1.17 10.61
N HIS A 4 -1.67 2.47 10.85
CA HIS A 4 -1.28 3.50 9.89
C HIS A 4 0.23 3.53 9.63
N ILE A 5 1.06 3.34 10.67
CA ILE A 5 2.51 3.28 10.53
C ILE A 5 2.91 2.06 9.70
N LEU A 6 2.28 0.90 9.96
CA LEU A 6 2.57 -0.32 9.19
C LEU A 6 2.22 -0.15 7.71
N ILE A 7 1.07 0.46 7.40
CA ILE A 7 0.68 0.73 6.02
C ILE A 7 1.64 1.74 5.36
N ASP A 8 2.04 2.78 6.09
CA ASP A 8 2.98 3.79 5.58
C ASP A 8 4.34 3.18 5.26
N GLU A 9 4.90 2.35 6.15
CA GLU A 9 6.16 1.63 5.91
C GLU A 9 6.03 0.69 4.70
N ALA A 10 4.94 -0.07 4.62
CA ALA A 10 4.69 -0.96 3.49
C ALA A 10 4.61 -0.20 2.16
N LEU A 11 3.93 0.95 2.13
CA LEU A 11 3.87 1.81 0.95
C LEU A 11 5.24 2.42 0.62
N ASP A 12 6.00 2.86 1.62
CA ASP A 12 7.32 3.45 1.42
C ASP A 12 8.31 2.43 0.85
N THR A 13 8.27 1.18 1.33
CA THR A 13 9.14 0.13 0.79
C THR A 13 8.92 -0.09 -0.71
N LEU A 14 7.68 0.02 -1.20
CA LEU A 14 7.36 -0.11 -2.63
C LEU A 14 8.01 0.98 -3.50
N THR A 15 8.42 2.11 -2.92
CA THR A 15 9.08 3.17 -3.70
C THR A 15 10.52 2.83 -4.06
N HIS A 16 11.13 1.83 -3.39
CA HIS A 16 12.47 1.38 -3.73
C HIS A 16 12.51 0.69 -5.10
N PRO A 17 13.49 1.02 -5.95
CA PRO A 17 13.61 0.44 -7.29
C PRO A 17 13.85 -1.08 -7.26
N ASP A 18 14.48 -1.59 -6.21
CA ASP A 18 14.76 -3.02 -6.03
C ASP A 18 13.57 -3.82 -5.46
N SER A 19 12.43 -3.16 -5.20
CA SER A 19 11.24 -3.86 -4.73
C SER A 19 10.77 -4.89 -5.77
N PRO A 20 10.51 -6.14 -5.38
CA PRO A 20 10.09 -7.17 -6.32
C PRO A 20 8.79 -6.81 -7.06
N ASP A 21 8.68 -7.27 -8.30
CA ASP A 21 7.42 -7.19 -9.05
C ASP A 21 6.30 -7.92 -8.32
N GLY A 22 5.11 -7.32 -8.31
CA GLY A 22 3.95 -7.87 -7.62
C GLY A 22 3.90 -7.59 -6.11
N SER A 23 4.91 -6.95 -5.51
CA SER A 23 4.89 -6.54 -4.09
C SER A 23 3.70 -5.63 -3.76
N GLN A 24 3.22 -4.87 -4.74
CA GLN A 24 1.99 -4.07 -4.63
C GLN A 24 0.73 -4.90 -4.30
N HIS A 25 0.66 -6.16 -4.72
CA HIS A 25 -0.45 -7.06 -4.38
C HIS A 25 -0.41 -7.46 -2.90
N ILE A 26 0.79 -7.62 -2.34
CA ILE A 26 0.98 -7.94 -0.92
C ILE A 26 0.48 -6.77 -0.07
N VAL A 27 0.87 -5.54 -0.43
CA VAL A 27 0.43 -4.33 0.27
C VAL A 27 -1.07 -4.11 0.12
N LEU A 28 -1.65 -4.33 -1.06
CA LEU A 28 -3.10 -4.24 -1.24
C LEU A 28 -3.84 -5.24 -0.35
N ASN A 29 -3.40 -6.52 -0.33
CA ASN A 29 -4.01 -7.55 0.50
C ASN A 29 -3.92 -7.21 2.00
N MET A 30 -2.81 -6.64 2.44
CA MET A 30 -2.64 -6.15 3.81
C MET A 30 -3.65 -5.05 4.15
N ILE A 31 -3.80 -4.02 3.31
CA ILE A 31 -4.77 -2.93 3.51
C ILE A 31 -6.20 -3.48 3.51
N THR A 32 -6.53 -4.39 2.59
CA THR A 32 -7.84 -5.06 2.55
C THR A 32 -8.12 -5.84 3.83
N ASN A 33 -7.15 -6.61 4.34
CA ASN A 33 -7.30 -7.36 5.58
C ASN A 33 -7.56 -6.41 6.77
N MET A 34 -6.86 -5.27 6.83
CA MET A 34 -7.08 -4.26 7.85
C MET A 34 -8.49 -3.66 7.78
N LEU A 35 -9.02 -3.40 6.58
CA LEU A 35 -10.41 -2.97 6.41
C LEU A 35 -11.39 -4.05 6.90
N THR A 36 -11.22 -5.30 6.46
CA THR A 36 -12.11 -6.41 6.84
C THR A 36 -12.06 -6.73 8.35
N GLY A 37 -10.94 -6.41 9.00
CA GLY A 37 -10.78 -6.52 10.44
C GLY A 37 -11.26 -5.30 11.23
N ASN A 38 -11.90 -4.32 10.57
CA ASN A 38 -12.32 -3.04 11.15
C ASN A 38 -11.17 -2.28 11.85
N VAL A 39 -9.94 -2.46 11.37
CA VAL A 39 -8.73 -1.80 11.91
C VAL A 39 -8.59 -0.38 11.34
N ILE A 40 -9.08 -0.17 10.11
CA ILE A 40 -9.13 1.12 9.43
C ILE A 40 -10.55 1.36 8.90
N THR A 41 -10.91 2.61 8.66
CA THR A 41 -12.18 2.99 8.05
C THR A 41 -12.17 2.80 6.54
N THR A 42 -13.35 2.88 5.91
CA THR A 42 -13.48 2.89 4.45
C THR A 42 -12.80 4.11 3.83
N GLU A 43 -12.86 5.27 4.49
CA GLU A 43 -12.18 6.49 4.04
C GLU A 43 -10.66 6.32 4.04
N GLU A 44 -10.11 5.71 5.10
CA GLU A 44 -8.68 5.41 5.21
C GLU A 44 -8.25 4.37 4.19
N PHE A 45 -9.05 3.32 3.99
CA PHE A 45 -8.81 2.32 2.94
C PHE A 45 -8.72 2.98 1.56
N ASN A 46 -9.66 3.86 1.23
CA ASN A 46 -9.66 4.60 -0.03
C ASN A 46 -8.42 5.49 -0.17
N HIS A 47 -8.04 6.19 0.91
CA HIS A 47 -6.83 7.00 0.95
C HIS A 47 -5.57 6.17 0.63
N TYR A 48 -5.41 5.01 1.28
CA TYR A 48 -4.24 4.15 1.05
C TYR A 48 -4.25 3.50 -0.33
N CYS A 49 -5.41 3.11 -0.85
CA CYS A 49 -5.53 2.59 -2.21
C CYS A 49 -5.13 3.63 -3.28
N GLN A 50 -5.51 4.90 -3.10
CA GLN A 50 -5.07 5.98 -3.99
C GLN A 50 -3.55 6.16 -3.97
N ARG A 51 -2.94 6.07 -2.78
CA ARG A 51 -1.49 6.19 -2.60
C ARG A 51 -0.75 5.01 -3.24
N LEU A 52 -1.24 3.78 -3.05
CA LEU A 52 -0.72 2.59 -3.72
C LEU A 52 -0.79 2.68 -5.25
N LEU A 53 -1.90 3.18 -5.78
CA LEU A 53 -2.07 3.40 -7.22
C LEU A 53 -1.04 4.38 -7.78
N LYS A 54 -0.78 5.48 -7.06
CA LYS A 54 0.24 6.46 -7.44
C LYS A 54 1.63 5.83 -7.52
N ILE A 55 2.03 5.07 -6.49
CA ILE A 55 3.33 4.40 -6.45
C ILE A 55 3.46 3.40 -7.60
N THR A 56 2.43 2.58 -7.83
CA THR A 56 2.42 1.58 -8.92
C THR A 56 2.57 2.22 -10.29
N ARG A 57 1.91 3.37 -10.53
CA ARG A 57 2.04 4.12 -11.79
C ARG A 57 3.45 4.68 -11.98
N GLN A 58 4.02 5.29 -10.94
CA GLN A 58 5.37 5.85 -10.99
C GLN A 58 6.42 4.77 -11.30
N ARG A 59 6.28 3.58 -10.74
CA ARG A 59 7.17 2.45 -11.03
C ARG A 59 7.05 1.96 -12.47
N LYS A 60 5.84 1.90 -13.00
CA LYS A 60 5.60 1.51 -14.40
C LYS A 60 6.19 2.52 -15.39
N GLU A 61 6.21 3.81 -15.04
CA GLU A 61 6.80 4.87 -15.87
C GLU A 61 8.33 4.91 -15.81
N ALA A 62 8.94 4.36 -14.75
CA ALA A 62 10.39 4.32 -14.56
C ALA A 62 11.07 3.04 -15.10
N ALA A 63 10.29 2.02 -15.48
CA ALA A 63 10.75 0.74 -16.04
C ALA A 63 10.70 0.75 -17.57
#